data_AF-A0A2T0FKE2-F1
#
_entry.id   AF-A0A2T0FKE2-F1
#
_cell.length_a   1.000
_cell.length_b   1.000
_cell.length_c   1.000
_cell.angle_alpha   90.00
_cell.angle_beta   90.00
_cell.angle_gamma   90.00
#
_symmetry.space_group_name_H-M   'P 1'
#
loop_
_entity.id
_entity.type
_entity.pdbx_description
1 polymer ?
#
loop_
_entity_poly.entity_id
_entity_poly.type
_entity_poly.pdbx_seq_one_letter_code
_entity_poly.pdbx_strand_id
1 'polypeptide(L)'
;MLSSLGRLDWGTLLKKSPRLKIYFAGGKFNFESQEALRLLVETQLELYCGLKIALSPGFLVPRLANRLDYLLWIKQLTGENSAGIDLGVGGNCIYPLLGSLIGLTMVGVDIDPEAIEASKTISKQAGLDIDLRLVDANQMAGVASQISPRPKFLICNPPFFADSSDRAEKPPRTLVARDSELYTSGGELEFAQKLFASSRSAGLEWTSIMLGKKSSLEPLIDHIVANNAHHAVHVIAHGKTRRWVVAWSFSERAPDALGRSCRVQRKLNPPKTQRVLRTTLEFVESTLENLEGSVQKGDLIVYHAPGIVWSRAYRRSQRLLGSPAAIEFQQINDGQISMKLVTGDIAAFNSLVTFLERAINQ
;
A
#
# COMPACT_ATOMS: atom_id res chain seq x y z
N MET A 1 -19.53 2.97 -9.90
CA MET A 1 -19.52 4.45 -10.01
C MET A 1 -18.12 5.00 -9.74
N LEU A 2 -17.48 4.65 -8.62
CA LEU A 2 -16.09 5.07 -8.31
C LEU A 2 -15.04 4.63 -9.34
N SER A 3 -15.24 3.51 -10.03
CA SER A 3 -14.38 3.06 -11.14
C SER A 3 -14.28 4.07 -12.30
N SER A 4 -15.24 4.99 -12.42
CA SER A 4 -15.24 6.05 -13.43
C SER A 4 -14.32 7.22 -13.07
N LEU A 5 -13.83 7.34 -11.82
CA LEU A 5 -12.92 8.41 -11.42
C LEU A 5 -11.60 8.41 -12.21
N GLY A 6 -11.18 7.25 -12.73
CA GLY A 6 -10.01 7.12 -13.59
C GLY A 6 -10.22 7.57 -15.05
N ARG A 7 -11.46 7.86 -15.47
CA ARG A 7 -11.80 8.26 -16.85
C ARG A 7 -12.45 9.65 -16.86
N LEU A 8 -11.86 10.58 -17.60
CA LEU A 8 -12.42 11.91 -17.80
C LEU A 8 -13.43 11.89 -18.94
N ASP A 9 -14.66 11.46 -18.66
CA ASP A 9 -15.79 11.65 -19.57
C ASP A 9 -16.26 13.11 -19.53
N TRP A 10 -15.70 13.93 -20.42
CA TRP A 10 -16.02 15.34 -20.52
C TRP A 10 -17.48 15.61 -20.87
N GLY A 11 -18.16 14.71 -21.60
CA GLY A 11 -19.58 14.88 -21.93
C GLY A 11 -20.42 14.90 -20.66
N THR A 12 -20.20 13.91 -19.79
CA THR A 12 -20.89 13.81 -18.50
C THR A 12 -20.47 14.94 -17.55
N LEU A 13 -19.16 15.23 -17.45
CA LEU A 13 -18.64 16.28 -16.56
C LEU A 13 -19.15 17.67 -16.93
N LEU A 14 -19.16 18.04 -18.22
CA LEU A 14 -19.65 19.35 -18.68
C LEU A 14 -21.17 19.47 -18.59
N LYS A 15 -21.90 18.36 -18.64
CA LYS A 15 -23.34 18.34 -18.36
C LYS A 15 -23.62 18.60 -16.87
N LYS A 16 -22.83 18.00 -15.98
CA LYS A 16 -22.94 18.21 -14.52
C LYS A 16 -22.50 19.62 -14.11
N SER A 17 -21.39 20.10 -14.65
CA SER A 17 -20.81 21.42 -14.35
C SER A 17 -20.45 22.16 -15.63
N PRO A 18 -21.39 22.92 -16.21
CA PRO A 18 -21.13 23.72 -17.42
C PRO A 18 -20.02 24.76 -17.24
N ARG A 19 -19.74 25.18 -16.00
CA ARG A 19 -18.65 26.11 -15.66
C ARG A 19 -17.27 25.57 -16.04
N LEU A 20 -17.08 24.26 -16.13
CA LEU A 20 -15.80 23.67 -16.59
C LEU A 20 -15.43 24.12 -18.02
N LYS A 21 -16.39 24.53 -18.85
CA LYS A 21 -16.16 24.98 -20.23
C LYS A 21 -15.20 26.17 -20.33
N ILE A 22 -15.18 27.07 -19.33
CA ILE A 22 -14.33 28.27 -19.35
C ILE A 22 -12.84 27.93 -19.28
N TYR A 23 -12.49 26.71 -18.84
CA TYR A 23 -11.12 26.24 -18.72
C TYR A 23 -10.65 25.40 -19.91
N PHE A 24 -11.43 25.36 -20.99
CA PHE A 24 -11.01 24.76 -22.26
C PHE A 24 -10.43 25.81 -23.20
N ALA A 25 -9.27 25.51 -23.78
CA ALA A 25 -8.68 26.28 -24.87
C ALA A 25 -8.25 25.32 -25.99
N GLY A 26 -8.71 25.55 -27.22
CA GLY A 26 -8.38 24.69 -28.37
C GLY A 26 -8.75 23.21 -28.17
N GLY A 27 -9.86 22.93 -27.46
CA GLY A 27 -10.30 21.57 -27.15
C GLY A 27 -9.51 20.85 -26.04
N LYS A 28 -8.55 21.53 -25.39
CA LYS A 28 -7.78 20.99 -24.27
C LYS A 28 -8.19 21.64 -22.97
N PHE A 29 -8.42 20.83 -21.94
CA PHE A 29 -8.68 21.32 -20.59
C PHE A 29 -7.39 21.83 -19.93
N ASN A 30 -7.47 22.96 -19.25
CA ASN A 30 -6.36 23.56 -18.53
C ASN A 30 -6.12 22.88 -17.18
N PHE A 31 -5.26 21.86 -17.16
CA PHE A 31 -4.82 21.18 -15.94
C PHE A 31 -3.80 21.97 -15.11
N GLU A 32 -3.39 23.16 -15.57
CA GLU A 32 -2.42 24.01 -14.87
C GLU A 32 -3.09 25.05 -13.98
N SER A 33 -4.41 25.31 -14.15
CA SER A 33 -5.17 26.20 -13.26
C SER A 33 -5.68 25.46 -12.03
N GLN A 34 -5.40 25.99 -10.85
CA GLN A 34 -5.88 25.43 -9.58
C GLN A 34 -7.39 25.55 -9.46
N GLU A 35 -7.97 26.63 -9.96
CA GLU A 35 -9.42 26.85 -9.99
C GLU A 35 -10.08 25.81 -10.89
N ALA A 36 -9.49 25.53 -12.06
CA ALA A 36 -9.96 24.50 -12.98
C ALA A 36 -9.89 23.11 -12.34
N LEU A 37 -8.76 22.77 -11.70
CA LEU A 37 -8.57 21.50 -11.01
C LEU A 37 -9.55 21.34 -9.85
N ARG A 38 -9.74 22.39 -9.03
CA ARG A 38 -10.68 22.38 -7.91
C ARG A 38 -12.09 22.11 -8.40
N LEU A 39 -12.56 22.87 -9.39
CA LEU A 39 -13.89 22.69 -9.96
C LEU A 39 -14.07 21.29 -10.57
N LEU A 40 -13.03 20.76 -11.22
CA LEU A 40 -13.06 19.41 -11.77
C LEU A 40 -13.23 18.37 -10.66
N VAL A 41 -12.44 18.45 -9.60
CA VAL A 41 -12.48 17.50 -8.48
C VAL A 41 -13.81 17.57 -7.73
N GLU A 42 -14.29 18.78 -7.42
CA GLU A 42 -15.61 18.97 -6.80
C GLU A 42 -16.74 18.37 -7.67
N THR A 43 -16.67 18.59 -8.98
CA THR A 43 -17.63 18.00 -9.95
C THR A 43 -17.55 16.47 -9.93
N GLN A 44 -16.35 15.89 -9.88
CA GLN A 44 -16.16 14.45 -9.82
C GLN A 44 -16.68 13.84 -8.51
N LEU A 45 -16.46 14.50 -7.38
CA LEU A 45 -16.97 14.06 -6.08
C LEU A 45 -18.50 14.10 -6.04
N GLU A 46 -19.10 15.16 -6.54
CA GLU A 46 -20.56 15.26 -6.57
C GLU A 46 -21.15 14.21 -7.52
N LEU A 47 -20.55 14.02 -8.70
CA LEU A 47 -21.07 13.12 -9.73
C LEU A 47 -20.87 11.64 -9.41
N TYR A 48 -19.69 11.26 -8.93
CA TYR A 48 -19.30 9.85 -8.81
C TYR A 48 -19.30 9.33 -7.37
N CYS A 49 -19.25 10.24 -6.40
CA CYS A 49 -19.26 9.91 -4.97
C CYS A 49 -20.54 10.37 -4.27
N GLY A 50 -21.38 11.18 -4.92
CA GLY A 50 -22.54 11.80 -4.28
C GLY A 50 -22.18 12.86 -3.23
N LEU A 51 -20.92 13.30 -3.19
CA LEU A 51 -20.40 14.22 -2.19
C LEU A 51 -20.36 15.64 -2.75
N LYS A 52 -21.26 16.50 -2.30
CA LYS A 52 -21.28 17.92 -2.66
C LYS A 52 -20.41 18.71 -1.67
N ILE A 53 -19.12 18.77 -1.94
CA ILE A 53 -18.15 19.51 -1.12
C ILE A 53 -17.50 20.64 -1.91
N ALA A 54 -17.15 21.72 -1.21
CA ALA A 54 -16.27 22.77 -1.67
C ALA A 54 -14.88 22.56 -1.05
N LEU A 55 -13.87 22.33 -1.87
CA LEU A 55 -12.51 22.07 -1.40
C LEU A 55 -11.90 23.31 -0.76
N SER A 56 -11.11 23.09 0.29
CA SER A 56 -10.47 24.14 1.07
C SER A 56 -9.45 24.92 0.22
N PRO A 57 -9.57 26.25 0.10
CA PRO A 57 -8.57 27.08 -0.58
C PRO A 57 -7.19 26.98 0.09
N GLY A 58 -6.11 27.13 -0.69
CA GLY A 58 -4.73 27.10 -0.17
C GLY A 58 -4.14 25.70 0.05
N PHE A 59 -4.97 24.64 0.06
CA PHE A 59 -4.51 23.25 0.17
C PHE A 59 -4.35 22.58 -1.19
N LEU A 60 -3.54 21.52 -1.24
CA LEU A 60 -3.31 20.75 -2.45
C LEU A 60 -4.62 20.13 -2.99
N VAL A 61 -4.93 20.40 -4.27
CA VAL A 61 -6.07 19.77 -4.95
C VAL A 61 -5.74 18.30 -5.28
N PRO A 62 -6.50 17.32 -4.76
CA PRO A 62 -6.14 15.91 -4.88
C PRO A 62 -6.54 15.34 -6.24
N ARG A 63 -5.70 14.46 -6.79
CA ARG A 63 -6.06 13.64 -7.97
C ARG A 63 -6.80 12.38 -7.55
N LEU A 64 -8.12 12.41 -7.59
CA LEU A 64 -9.01 11.37 -7.04
C LEU A 64 -8.67 9.94 -7.48
N ALA A 65 -8.39 9.72 -8.78
CA ALA A 65 -8.08 8.39 -9.30
C ALA A 65 -6.88 7.74 -8.59
N ASN A 66 -5.78 8.49 -8.44
CA ASN A 66 -4.59 8.01 -7.74
C ASN A 66 -4.87 7.71 -6.26
N ARG A 67 -5.71 8.53 -5.62
CA ARG A 67 -6.05 8.35 -4.19
C ARG A 67 -6.90 7.10 -3.98
N LEU A 68 -7.87 6.87 -4.86
CA LEU A 68 -8.72 5.69 -4.82
C LEU A 68 -7.93 4.41 -5.13
N ASP A 69 -7.03 4.43 -6.13
CA ASP A 69 -6.20 3.26 -6.47
C ASP A 69 -5.36 2.79 -5.27
N TYR A 70 -4.73 3.74 -4.57
CA TYR A 70 -4.01 3.45 -3.34
C TYR A 70 -4.91 2.82 -2.26
N LEU A 71 -6.07 3.41 -1.99
CA LEU A 71 -7.02 2.88 -1.00
C LEU A 71 -7.53 1.49 -1.35
N LEU A 72 -7.85 1.23 -2.62
CA LEU A 72 -8.29 -0.08 -3.08
C LEU A 72 -7.21 -1.13 -2.90
N TRP A 73 -5.95 -0.80 -3.21
CA TRP A 73 -4.82 -1.70 -2.98
C TRP A 73 -4.63 -2.02 -1.49
N ILE A 74 -4.72 -1.01 -0.62
CA ILE A 74 -4.63 -1.20 0.84
C ILE A 74 -5.79 -2.03 1.38
N LYS A 75 -7.01 -1.79 0.87
CA LYS A 75 -8.18 -2.59 1.21
C LYS A 75 -7.98 -4.07 0.84
N GLN A 76 -7.36 -4.36 -0.30
CA GLN A 76 -7.02 -5.74 -0.69
C GLN A 76 -5.97 -6.38 0.22
N LEU A 77 -5.07 -5.60 0.81
CA LEU A 77 -4.05 -6.11 1.74
C LEU A 77 -4.59 -6.35 3.16
N THR A 78 -5.58 -5.58 3.59
CA THR A 78 -6.05 -5.54 4.99
C THR A 78 -7.40 -6.23 5.21
N GLY A 79 -8.18 -6.37 4.13
CA GLY A 79 -9.51 -6.94 4.16
C GLY A 79 -10.63 -5.89 4.23
N GLU A 80 -11.86 -6.36 4.03
CA GLU A 80 -13.09 -5.57 4.13
C GLU A 80 -13.28 -5.01 5.55
N ASN A 81 -13.91 -3.84 5.67
CA ASN A 81 -14.23 -3.19 6.95
C ASN A 81 -13.02 -2.95 7.88
N SER A 82 -11.83 -2.80 7.29
CA SER A 82 -10.62 -2.46 8.04
C SER A 82 -10.59 -1.01 8.47
N ALA A 83 -10.02 -0.76 9.64
CA ALA A 83 -9.74 0.60 10.13
C ALA A 83 -8.31 1.02 9.79
N GLY A 84 -8.12 2.30 9.48
CA GLY A 84 -6.79 2.81 9.18
C GLY A 84 -6.61 4.30 9.41
N ILE A 85 -5.34 4.70 9.42
CA ILE A 85 -4.89 6.07 9.67
C ILE A 85 -4.43 6.69 8.36
N ASP A 86 -4.93 7.88 8.06
CA ASP A 86 -4.35 8.77 7.05
C ASP A 86 -3.40 9.75 7.74
N LEU A 87 -2.11 9.61 7.46
CA LEU A 87 -1.05 10.42 8.01
C LEU A 87 -0.75 11.61 7.10
N GLY A 88 -1.04 12.82 7.59
CA GLY A 88 -1.01 14.04 6.78
C GLY A 88 -2.30 14.17 6.00
N VAL A 89 -3.43 14.19 6.72
CA VAL A 89 -4.78 14.18 6.14
C VAL A 89 -5.04 15.39 5.22
N GLY A 90 -4.37 16.50 5.51
CA GLY A 90 -4.50 17.76 4.78
C GLY A 90 -5.90 18.38 4.90
N GLY A 91 -6.04 19.62 4.43
CA GLY A 91 -7.30 20.37 4.55
C GLY A 91 -8.48 19.84 3.70
N ASN A 92 -8.23 18.89 2.80
CA ASN A 92 -9.24 18.32 1.89
C ASN A 92 -9.73 16.92 2.30
N CYS A 93 -9.19 16.33 3.37
CA CYS A 93 -9.67 15.08 3.96
C CYS A 93 -9.84 13.90 2.97
N ILE A 94 -9.04 13.86 1.90
CA ILE A 94 -9.47 13.10 0.72
C ILE A 94 -9.44 11.58 0.93
N TYR A 95 -8.43 11.05 1.64
CA TYR A 95 -8.38 9.61 1.85
C TYR A 95 -9.45 9.13 2.84
N PRO A 96 -9.72 9.80 3.97
CA PRO A 96 -10.84 9.42 4.82
C PRO A 96 -12.20 9.46 4.14
N LEU A 97 -12.47 10.48 3.31
CA LEU A 97 -13.70 10.55 2.52
C LEU A 97 -13.83 9.35 1.57
N LEU A 98 -12.81 9.11 0.74
CA LEU A 98 -12.86 8.03 -0.24
C LEU A 98 -12.84 6.65 0.42
N GLY A 99 -12.10 6.50 1.52
CA GLY A 99 -12.04 5.28 2.31
C GLY A 99 -13.40 4.90 2.89
N SER A 100 -14.12 5.88 3.45
CA SER A 100 -15.48 5.68 3.98
C SER A 100 -16.45 5.18 2.89
N LEU A 101 -16.35 5.71 1.66
CA LEU A 101 -17.18 5.28 0.53
C LEU A 101 -16.91 3.85 0.05
N ILE A 102 -15.73 3.31 0.36
CA ILE A 102 -15.38 1.92 0.03
C ILE A 102 -15.42 1.00 1.26
N GLY A 103 -16.04 1.44 2.35
CA GLY A 103 -16.25 0.62 3.55
C GLY A 103 -15.03 0.50 4.46
N LEU A 104 -14.10 1.45 4.43
CA LEU A 104 -13.01 1.55 5.41
C LEU A 104 -13.39 2.54 6.51
N THR A 105 -13.01 2.23 7.75
CA THR A 105 -13.07 3.20 8.85
C THR A 105 -11.77 3.99 8.86
N MET A 106 -11.84 5.31 8.72
CA MET A 106 -10.66 6.15 8.54
C MET A 106 -10.53 7.17 9.65
N VAL A 107 -9.32 7.31 10.18
CA VAL A 107 -8.93 8.40 11.07
C VAL A 107 -7.92 9.27 10.34
N GLY A 108 -8.15 10.58 10.30
CA GLY A 108 -7.19 11.53 9.74
C GLY A 108 -6.36 12.17 10.83
N VAL A 109 -5.05 12.24 10.63
CA VAL A 109 -4.14 12.95 11.53
C VAL A 109 -3.29 13.95 10.77
N ASP A 110 -3.02 15.09 11.40
CA ASP A 110 -2.15 16.12 10.86
C ASP A 110 -1.41 16.84 11.98
N ILE A 111 -0.29 17.48 11.62
CA ILE A 111 0.47 18.36 12.50
C ILE A 111 0.02 19.82 12.35
N ASP A 112 -0.62 20.17 11.23
CA ASP A 112 -1.11 21.52 10.95
C ASP A 112 -2.53 21.70 11.50
N PRO A 113 -2.74 22.57 12.52
CA PRO A 113 -4.06 22.81 13.08
C PRO A 113 -5.05 23.35 12.05
N GLU A 114 -4.60 24.16 11.08
CA GLU A 114 -5.48 24.70 10.05
C GLU A 114 -5.90 23.61 9.05
N ALA A 115 -5.04 22.61 8.80
CA ALA A 115 -5.43 21.43 8.01
C ALA A 115 -6.51 20.60 8.74
N ILE A 116 -6.42 20.49 10.07
CA ILE A 116 -7.44 19.81 10.89
C ILE A 116 -8.77 20.57 10.88
N GLU A 117 -8.77 21.90 11.01
CA GLU A 117 -10.00 22.69 10.94
C GLU A 117 -10.66 22.63 9.56
N ALA A 118 -9.85 22.72 8.50
CA ALA A 118 -10.32 22.59 7.13
C ALA A 118 -10.89 21.19 6.86
N SER A 119 -10.20 20.12 7.27
CA SER A 119 -10.70 18.75 7.09
C SER A 119 -11.99 18.48 7.88
N LYS A 120 -12.16 19.03 9.09
CA LYS A 120 -13.43 18.96 9.85
C LYS A 120 -14.57 19.61 9.10
N THR A 121 -14.31 20.75 8.46
CA THR A 121 -15.30 21.44 7.61
C THR A 121 -15.69 20.57 6.41
N ILE A 122 -14.72 19.93 5.76
CA ILE A 122 -14.97 19.02 4.64
C ILE A 122 -15.77 17.78 5.08
N SER A 123 -15.40 17.15 6.19
CA SER A 123 -16.11 16.00 6.76
C SER A 123 -17.59 16.33 7.01
N LYS A 124 -17.85 17.51 7.60
CA LYS A 124 -19.21 18.01 7.85
C LYS A 124 -19.99 18.23 6.55
N GLN A 125 -19.37 18.83 5.52
CA GLN A 125 -20.02 19.01 4.21
C GLN A 125 -20.35 17.67 3.54
N ALA A 126 -19.49 16.67 3.70
CA ALA A 126 -19.71 15.33 3.18
C ALA A 126 -20.79 14.54 3.95
N GLY A 127 -21.23 15.03 5.12
CA GLY A 127 -22.14 14.30 6.00
C GLY A 127 -21.52 13.04 6.61
N LEU A 128 -20.19 13.04 6.77
CA LEU A 128 -19.42 11.92 7.33
C LEU A 128 -18.86 12.32 8.69
N ASP A 129 -18.90 11.39 9.64
CA ASP A 129 -18.30 11.54 10.97
C ASP A 129 -16.90 10.89 10.96
N ILE A 130 -15.90 11.67 10.54
CA ILE A 130 -14.52 11.22 10.45
C ILE A 130 -13.77 11.73 11.69
N ASP A 131 -13.11 10.82 12.40
CA ASP A 131 -12.23 11.16 13.51
C ASP A 131 -10.98 11.88 12.97
N LEU A 132 -10.81 13.14 13.38
CA LEU A 132 -9.77 14.05 12.90
C LEU A 132 -8.98 14.62 14.07
N ARG A 133 -7.70 14.27 14.15
CA ARG A 133 -6.86 14.55 15.32
C ARG A 133 -5.62 15.36 14.96
N LEU A 134 -5.40 16.44 15.70
CA LEU A 134 -4.12 17.15 15.71
C LEU A 134 -3.12 16.31 16.51
N VAL A 135 -1.92 16.10 15.95
CA VAL A 135 -0.88 15.27 16.57
C VAL A 135 0.48 15.95 16.47
N ASP A 136 1.38 15.62 17.39
CA ASP A 136 2.78 16.01 17.26
C ASP A 136 3.50 15.11 16.25
N ALA A 137 4.44 15.67 15.48
CA ALA A 137 5.24 14.92 14.51
C ALA A 137 5.97 13.70 15.15
N ASN A 138 6.34 13.82 16.43
CA ASN A 138 7.02 12.76 17.18
C ASN A 138 6.07 11.67 17.72
N GLN A 139 4.76 11.92 17.73
CA GLN A 139 3.76 11.02 18.34
C GLN A 139 2.93 10.24 17.32
N MET A 140 3.16 10.42 16.02
CA MET A 140 2.33 9.87 14.95
C MET A 140 2.08 8.35 15.03
N ALA A 141 3.06 7.57 15.49
CA ALA A 141 2.91 6.12 15.68
C ALA A 141 2.12 5.74 16.95
N GLY A 142 2.18 6.57 18.00
CA GLY A 142 1.47 6.36 19.27
C GLY A 142 -0.03 6.63 19.17
N VAL A 143 -0.50 7.25 18.07
CA VAL A 143 -1.91 7.53 17.86
C VAL A 143 -2.73 6.25 17.65
N ALA A 144 -2.12 5.23 17.05
CA ALA A 144 -2.81 3.98 16.72
C ALA A 144 -3.40 3.28 17.96
N SER A 145 -2.75 3.36 19.12
CA SER A 145 -3.24 2.77 20.37
C SER A 145 -4.44 3.51 20.98
N GLN A 146 -4.72 4.73 20.51
CA GLN A 146 -5.79 5.60 21.01
C GLN A 146 -7.03 5.61 20.10
N ILE A 147 -7.04 4.79 19.05
CA ILE A 147 -8.10 4.73 18.06
C ILE A 147 -8.89 3.42 18.23
N SER A 148 -10.22 3.54 18.15
CA SER A 148 -11.16 2.41 18.15
C SER A 148 -12.11 2.52 16.95
N PRO A 149 -12.36 1.43 16.19
CA PRO A 149 -11.68 0.14 16.27
C PRO A 149 -10.18 0.24 15.99
N ARG A 150 -9.40 -0.71 16.51
CA ARG A 150 -7.93 -0.68 16.39
C ARG A 150 -7.54 -0.62 14.90
N PRO A 151 -6.74 0.38 14.48
CA PRO A 151 -6.27 0.48 13.11
C PRO A 151 -5.41 -0.72 12.71
N LYS A 152 -5.67 -1.25 11.51
CA LYS A 152 -4.85 -2.27 10.87
C LYS A 152 -3.78 -1.66 9.97
N PHE A 153 -4.03 -0.48 9.42
CA PHE A 153 -3.11 0.14 8.48
C PHE A 153 -2.88 1.62 8.68
N LEU A 154 -1.78 2.11 8.11
CA LEU A 154 -1.50 3.52 7.91
C LEU A 154 -1.18 3.76 6.44
N ILE A 155 -1.80 4.79 5.87
CA ILE A 155 -1.46 5.36 4.57
C ILE A 155 -0.84 6.74 4.78
N CYS A 156 0.12 7.07 3.93
CA CYS A 156 0.70 8.40 3.90
C CYS A 156 0.96 8.81 2.45
N ASN A 157 0.69 10.08 2.15
CA ASN A 157 1.20 10.74 0.96
C ASN A 157 2.08 11.90 1.40
N PRO A 158 3.41 11.69 1.47
CA PRO A 158 4.32 12.63 2.08
C PRO A 158 4.48 13.88 1.19
N PRO A 159 5.02 14.96 1.78
CA PRO A 159 5.61 16.05 1.02
C PRO A 159 6.74 15.50 0.13
N PHE A 160 6.77 15.92 -1.13
CA PHE A 160 7.67 15.31 -2.14
C PHE A 160 9.04 16.00 -2.29
N PHE A 161 9.18 17.23 -1.81
CA PHE A 161 10.33 18.10 -2.07
C PHE A 161 11.16 18.31 -0.80
N ALA A 162 12.48 18.50 -0.93
CA ALA A 162 13.36 18.68 0.22
C ALA A 162 13.36 20.13 0.73
N ASP A 163 13.44 21.08 -0.20
CA ASP A 163 13.34 22.51 0.08
C ASP A 163 13.00 23.31 -1.20
N SER A 164 12.76 24.61 -1.07
CA SER A 164 12.47 25.52 -2.18
C SER A 164 13.68 25.84 -3.09
N SER A 165 14.88 25.41 -2.69
CA SER A 165 16.16 25.70 -3.31
C SER A 165 16.63 24.63 -4.30
N ASP A 166 16.06 23.42 -4.22
CA ASP A 166 16.35 22.31 -5.12
C ASP A 166 15.99 22.68 -6.57
N ARG A 167 17.00 23.08 -7.35
CA ARG A 167 16.85 23.70 -8.69
C ARG A 167 16.37 22.71 -9.75
N ALA A 168 16.48 21.41 -9.51
CA ALA A 168 16.14 20.37 -10.47
C ALA A 168 14.64 20.01 -10.47
N GLU A 169 13.94 20.20 -9.35
CA GLU A 169 12.59 19.66 -9.15
C GLU A 169 11.71 20.61 -8.32
N LYS A 170 11.46 21.83 -8.82
CA LYS A 170 10.44 22.69 -8.21
C LYS A 170 9.03 22.15 -8.51
N PRO A 171 8.08 22.22 -7.55
CA PRO A 171 6.68 22.10 -7.91
C PRO A 171 6.36 23.10 -9.03
N PRO A 172 5.45 22.77 -9.97
CA PRO A 172 4.99 23.74 -10.96
C PRO A 172 4.61 25.03 -10.26
N ARG A 173 4.99 26.20 -10.81
CA ARG A 173 4.66 27.50 -10.18
C ARG A 173 3.16 27.68 -9.92
N THR A 174 2.33 26.93 -10.63
CA THR A 174 0.88 26.93 -10.50
C THR A 174 0.35 25.96 -9.43
N LEU A 175 1.21 25.21 -8.74
CA LEU A 175 0.81 24.33 -7.65
C LEU A 175 0.58 25.17 -6.38
N VAL A 176 -0.67 25.26 -5.95
CA VAL A 176 -1.02 25.87 -4.66
C VAL A 176 -1.17 24.76 -3.64
N ALA A 177 -0.27 24.76 -2.66
CA ALA A 177 -0.27 23.89 -1.50
C ALA A 177 0.56 24.56 -0.40
N ARG A 178 0.39 24.13 0.85
CA ARG A 178 1.20 24.63 1.96
C ARG A 178 2.62 24.12 1.88
N ASP A 179 3.57 24.85 2.46
CA ASP A 179 4.96 24.41 2.53
C ASP A 179 5.08 23.06 3.24
N SER A 180 4.28 22.81 4.28
CA SER A 180 4.19 21.52 4.98
C SER A 180 3.64 20.37 4.13
N GLU A 181 2.91 20.65 3.05
CA GLU A 181 2.43 19.64 2.09
C GLU A 181 3.41 19.41 0.93
N LEU A 182 4.33 20.34 0.70
CA LEU A 182 5.27 20.30 -0.40
C LEU A 182 6.66 19.84 0.05
N TYR A 183 7.11 20.35 1.19
CA TYR A 183 8.48 20.23 1.65
C TYR A 183 8.60 19.42 2.95
N THR A 184 9.63 18.60 3.01
CA THR A 184 10.11 17.95 4.23
C THR A 184 11.63 17.92 4.21
N SER A 185 12.27 18.20 5.34
CA SER A 185 13.72 18.08 5.46
C SER A 185 14.16 16.65 5.09
N GLY A 186 15.18 16.53 4.24
CA GLY A 186 15.66 15.24 3.71
C GLY A 186 14.85 14.64 2.56
N GLY A 187 13.77 15.31 2.15
CA GLY A 187 12.88 14.83 1.08
C GLY A 187 12.11 13.55 1.44
N GLU A 188 11.43 12.97 0.43
CA GLU A 188 10.52 11.85 0.65
C GLU A 188 11.20 10.57 1.19
N LEU A 189 12.49 10.35 0.88
CA LEU A 189 13.21 9.15 1.34
C LEU A 189 13.48 9.20 2.84
N GLU A 190 13.98 10.33 3.36
CA GLU A 190 14.23 10.47 4.80
C GLU A 190 12.91 10.43 5.58
N PHE A 191 11.86 11.05 5.05
CA PHE A 191 10.52 10.94 5.63
C PHE A 191 10.06 9.48 5.71
N ALA A 192 10.21 8.71 4.62
CA ALA A 192 9.83 7.30 4.58
C ALA A 192 10.61 6.46 5.61
N GLN A 193 11.90 6.72 5.80
CA GLN A 193 12.74 6.03 6.79
C GLN A 193 12.34 6.38 8.23
N LYS A 194 12.02 7.65 8.50
CA LYS A 194 11.47 8.07 9.81
C LYS A 194 10.13 7.41 10.10
N LEU A 195 9.25 7.34 9.10
CA LEU A 195 7.97 6.64 9.22
C LEU A 195 8.16 5.13 9.44
N PHE A 196 9.12 4.51 8.75
CA PHE A 196 9.47 3.11 8.97
C PHE A 196 9.89 2.88 10.44
N ALA A 197 10.81 3.69 10.96
CA ALA A 197 11.29 3.57 12.33
C ALA A 197 10.16 3.75 13.36
N SER A 198 9.30 4.76 13.19
CA SER A 198 8.20 5.03 14.13
C SER A 198 7.11 3.95 14.06
N SER A 199 6.85 3.37 12.90
CA SER A 199 5.80 2.35 12.73
C SER A 199 6.05 1.03 13.47
N ARG A 200 7.29 0.75 13.90
CA ARG A 200 7.65 -0.52 14.58
C ARG A 200 6.83 -0.77 15.83
N SER A 201 6.54 0.26 16.61
CA SER A 201 5.77 0.16 17.86
C SER A 201 4.28 0.45 17.70
N ALA A 202 3.81 0.80 16.49
CA ALA A 202 2.42 1.17 16.24
C ALA A 202 1.44 -0.02 16.29
N GLY A 203 1.96 -1.25 16.16
CA GLY A 203 1.13 -2.47 16.18
C GLY A 203 0.13 -2.55 15.02
N LEU A 204 0.49 -1.97 13.87
CA LEU A 204 -0.25 -2.03 12.61
C LEU A 204 0.14 -3.27 11.81
N GLU A 205 -0.79 -3.84 11.05
CA GLU A 205 -0.51 -4.90 10.08
C GLU A 205 0.30 -4.34 8.90
N TRP A 206 -0.09 -3.15 8.39
CA TRP A 206 0.56 -2.53 7.22
C TRP A 206 0.78 -1.04 7.42
N THR A 207 2.02 -0.58 7.26
CA THR A 207 2.32 0.85 7.10
C THR A 207 2.71 1.11 5.66
N SER A 208 2.22 2.18 5.05
CA SER A 208 2.44 2.45 3.63
C SER A 208 2.65 3.92 3.33
N ILE A 209 3.43 4.17 2.27
CA ILE A 209 3.76 5.51 1.80
C ILE A 209 3.72 5.58 0.28
N MET A 210 3.14 6.66 -0.25
CA MET A 210 3.24 7.00 -1.67
C MET A 210 4.56 7.72 -1.95
N LEU A 211 5.27 7.30 -2.99
CA LEU A 211 6.49 7.92 -3.48
C LEU A 211 6.26 8.59 -4.84
N GLY A 212 6.75 9.82 -4.94
CA GLY A 212 6.76 10.63 -6.14
C GLY A 212 7.91 10.29 -7.07
N LYS A 213 9.07 9.89 -6.52
CA LYS A 213 10.30 9.65 -7.28
C LYS A 213 10.64 8.16 -7.33
N LYS A 214 11.00 7.71 -8.53
CA LYS A 214 11.43 6.34 -8.76
C LYS A 214 12.75 6.02 -8.04
N SER A 215 13.63 7.01 -7.93
CA SER A 215 14.95 6.89 -7.29
C SER A 215 14.85 6.56 -5.79
N SER A 216 13.75 6.90 -5.14
CA SER A 216 13.50 6.63 -3.71
C SER A 216 13.15 5.17 -3.41
N LEU A 217 12.74 4.39 -4.42
CA LEU A 217 12.25 3.03 -4.21
C LEU A 217 13.32 2.06 -3.70
N GLU A 218 14.45 1.99 -4.41
CA GLU A 218 15.49 1.02 -4.12
C GLU A 218 16.13 1.27 -2.74
N PRO A 219 16.56 2.49 -2.39
CA PRO A 219 17.09 2.78 -1.05
C PRO A 219 16.09 2.50 0.08
N LEU A 220 14.79 2.78 -0.12
CA LEU A 220 13.77 2.50 0.89
C LEU A 220 13.57 0.99 1.07
N ILE A 221 13.49 0.23 -0.03
CA ILE A 221 13.32 -1.23 0.01
C ILE A 221 14.53 -1.88 0.68
N ASP A 222 15.75 -1.46 0.32
CA ASP A 222 16.97 -1.97 0.95
C ASP A 222 16.97 -1.69 2.45
N HIS A 223 16.52 -0.51 2.87
CA HIS A 223 16.35 -0.16 4.29
C HIS A 223 15.33 -1.06 5.01
N ILE A 224 14.16 -1.31 4.40
CA ILE A 224 13.12 -2.18 4.96
C ILE A 224 13.64 -3.62 5.12
N VAL A 225 14.29 -4.16 4.09
CA VAL A 225 14.84 -5.52 4.09
C VAL A 225 15.97 -5.67 5.11
N ALA A 226 16.90 -4.71 5.17
CA ALA A 226 18.00 -4.71 6.14
C ALA A 226 17.52 -4.69 7.61
N ASN A 227 16.30 -4.19 7.85
CA ASN A 227 15.68 -4.14 9.17
C ASN A 227 14.67 -5.26 9.44
N ASN A 228 14.74 -6.35 8.66
CA ASN A 228 13.93 -7.57 8.81
C ASN A 228 12.42 -7.31 8.76
N ALA A 229 11.98 -6.44 7.85
CA ALA A 229 10.57 -6.23 7.56
C ALA A 229 10.20 -6.79 6.19
N HIS A 230 8.94 -7.16 6.03
CA HIS A 230 8.37 -7.58 4.76
C HIS A 230 7.85 -6.35 4.02
N HIS A 231 8.01 -6.32 2.70
CA HIS A 231 7.53 -5.21 1.88
C HIS A 231 6.57 -5.66 0.78
N ALA A 232 5.84 -4.69 0.25
CA ALA A 232 4.95 -4.82 -0.89
C ALA A 232 5.08 -3.56 -1.74
N VAL A 233 5.06 -3.71 -3.06
CA VAL A 233 5.18 -2.58 -3.99
C VAL A 233 4.01 -2.56 -4.96
N HIS A 234 3.40 -1.38 -5.07
CA HIS A 234 2.34 -1.09 -6.02
C HIS A 234 2.68 0.11 -6.91
N VAL A 235 2.23 0.07 -8.17
CA VAL A 235 2.54 1.09 -9.17
C VAL A 235 1.23 1.69 -9.65
N ILE A 236 1.01 2.97 -9.33
CA ILE A 236 -0.16 3.73 -9.76
C ILE A 236 0.21 4.51 -11.02
N ALA A 237 -0.52 4.27 -12.11
CA ALA A 237 -0.24 4.86 -13.40
C ALA A 237 -1.52 5.37 -14.07
N HIS A 238 -1.86 6.64 -13.81
CA HIS A 238 -2.96 7.34 -14.47
C HIS A 238 -2.40 8.42 -15.41
N GLY A 239 -2.57 8.20 -16.72
CA GLY A 239 -2.05 9.11 -17.75
C GLY A 239 -0.52 9.16 -17.76
N LYS A 240 0.06 10.37 -17.77
CA LYS A 240 1.51 10.59 -17.79
C LYS A 240 2.16 10.49 -16.40
N THR A 241 1.38 10.57 -15.34
CA THR A 241 1.91 10.59 -13.98
C THR A 241 1.98 9.17 -13.42
N ARG A 242 3.18 8.78 -12.99
CA ARG A 242 3.42 7.55 -12.25
C ARG A 242 3.71 7.88 -10.80
N ARG A 243 3.18 7.05 -9.91
CA ARG A 243 3.46 7.03 -8.48
C ARG A 243 3.73 5.60 -8.08
N TRP A 244 4.50 5.45 -7.02
CA TRP A 244 4.75 4.16 -6.41
C TRP A 244 4.18 4.18 -5.01
N VAL A 245 3.74 3.04 -4.54
CA VAL A 245 3.38 2.85 -3.15
C VAL A 245 4.22 1.72 -2.63
N VAL A 246 4.89 1.98 -1.50
CA VAL A 246 5.61 0.97 -0.75
C VAL A 246 4.88 0.76 0.56
N ALA A 247 4.47 -0.48 0.83
CA ALA A 247 3.96 -0.88 2.13
C ALA A 247 4.93 -1.85 2.79
N TRP A 248 4.99 -1.83 4.12
CA TRP A 248 5.76 -2.78 4.90
C TRP A 248 4.98 -3.28 6.10
N SER A 249 5.39 -4.46 6.56
CA SER A 249 4.88 -5.13 7.74
C SER A 249 6.02 -5.81 8.51
N PHE A 250 5.85 -5.92 9.82
CA PHE A 250 6.77 -6.62 10.70
C PHE A 250 6.31 -8.06 11.00
N SER A 251 5.09 -8.44 10.61
CA SER A 251 4.52 -9.77 10.80
C SER A 251 3.94 -10.36 9.53
N GLU A 252 3.35 -9.53 8.67
CA GLU A 252 2.58 -9.97 7.50
C GLU A 252 3.42 -10.02 6.23
N ARG A 253 3.10 -10.97 5.35
CA ARG A 253 3.61 -11.00 3.98
C ARG A 253 2.46 -10.74 3.02
N ALA A 254 2.65 -9.79 2.10
CA ALA A 254 1.65 -9.55 1.07
C ALA A 254 1.55 -10.76 0.14
N PRO A 255 0.33 -11.16 -0.30
CA PRO A 255 0.17 -12.14 -1.35
C PRO A 255 0.97 -11.76 -2.59
N ASP A 256 1.60 -12.74 -3.26
CA ASP A 256 2.44 -12.50 -4.44
C ASP A 256 1.70 -11.69 -5.54
N ALA A 257 0.38 -11.87 -5.67
CA ALA A 257 -0.46 -11.15 -6.62
C ALA A 257 -0.61 -9.65 -6.30
N LEU A 258 -0.54 -9.26 -5.03
CA LEU A 258 -0.73 -7.88 -4.56
C LEU A 258 0.59 -7.16 -4.31
N GLY A 259 1.58 -7.88 -3.76
CA GLY A 259 2.85 -7.28 -3.32
C GLY A 259 3.88 -7.09 -4.43
N ARG A 260 3.66 -7.66 -5.61
CA ARG A 260 4.67 -7.74 -6.69
C ARG A 260 4.28 -7.00 -7.98
N SER A 261 3.88 -5.73 -7.87
CA SER A 261 3.40 -4.95 -9.03
C SER A 261 4.50 -4.42 -9.95
N CYS A 262 5.77 -4.39 -9.53
CA CYS A 262 6.87 -3.86 -10.33
C CYS A 262 7.28 -4.84 -11.45
N ARG A 263 6.68 -4.70 -12.64
CA ARG A 263 6.94 -5.59 -13.79
C ARG A 263 8.31 -5.40 -14.43
N VAL A 264 8.81 -4.15 -14.48
CA VAL A 264 10.06 -3.79 -15.17
C VAL A 264 11.28 -4.05 -14.26
N GLN A 265 11.27 -3.54 -13.03
CA GLN A 265 12.35 -3.74 -12.07
C GLN A 265 11.96 -4.83 -11.06
N ARG A 266 12.04 -6.08 -11.50
CA ARG A 266 11.58 -7.22 -10.69
C ARG A 266 12.31 -7.35 -9.35
N LYS A 267 13.53 -6.83 -9.24
CA LYS A 267 14.34 -6.78 -8.01
C LYS A 267 13.69 -5.99 -6.87
N LEU A 268 12.81 -5.03 -7.19
CA LEU A 268 12.11 -4.23 -6.18
C LEU A 268 10.96 -5.00 -5.53
N ASN A 269 10.48 -6.08 -6.15
CA ASN A 269 9.39 -6.86 -5.58
C ASN A 269 9.90 -7.71 -4.40
N PRO A 270 9.06 -7.95 -3.38
CA PRO A 270 9.39 -8.88 -2.29
C PRO A 270 9.61 -10.28 -2.84
N PRO A 271 10.42 -11.14 -2.19
CA PRO A 271 10.61 -12.52 -2.62
C PRO A 271 9.28 -13.27 -2.79
N LYS A 272 9.18 -14.13 -3.79
CA LYS A 272 7.96 -14.90 -4.05
C LYS A 272 7.72 -15.94 -2.96
N THR A 273 6.53 -15.94 -2.39
CA THR A 273 6.10 -16.85 -1.32
C THR A 273 5.26 -18.02 -1.82
N GLN A 274 4.95 -18.08 -3.11
CA GLN A 274 4.16 -19.15 -3.72
C GLN A 274 4.85 -19.77 -4.93
N ARG A 275 4.68 -21.08 -5.12
CA ARG A 275 5.10 -21.85 -6.30
C ARG A 275 4.02 -22.82 -6.72
N VAL A 276 3.98 -23.10 -8.02
CA VAL A 276 3.18 -24.20 -8.57
C VAL A 276 4.14 -25.33 -8.91
N LEU A 277 3.87 -26.53 -8.41
CA LEU A 277 4.63 -27.74 -8.70
C LEU A 277 3.78 -28.68 -9.55
N ARG A 278 4.41 -29.36 -10.52
CA ARG A 278 3.76 -30.36 -11.37
C ARG A 278 3.85 -31.73 -10.70
N THR A 279 2.95 -32.00 -9.77
CA THR A 279 2.88 -33.24 -9.00
C THR A 279 1.49 -33.38 -8.37
N THR A 280 1.23 -34.48 -7.67
CA THR A 280 0.02 -34.71 -6.90
C THR A 280 0.22 -34.33 -5.42
N LEU A 281 -0.90 -34.05 -4.74
CA LEU A 281 -0.86 -33.80 -3.30
C LEU A 281 -0.37 -35.04 -2.53
N GLU A 282 -0.76 -36.23 -2.97
CA GLU A 282 -0.34 -37.54 -2.44
C GLU A 282 1.18 -37.75 -2.51
N PHE A 283 1.82 -37.42 -3.63
CA PHE A 283 3.28 -37.51 -3.75
C PHE A 283 4.01 -36.59 -2.76
N VAL A 284 3.50 -35.37 -2.60
CA VAL A 284 4.11 -34.41 -1.67
C VAL A 284 3.89 -34.86 -0.23
N GLU A 285 2.71 -35.32 0.12
CA GLU A 285 2.42 -35.91 1.42
C GLU A 285 3.40 -37.04 1.76
N SER A 286 3.51 -38.05 0.89
CA SER A 286 4.41 -39.18 1.12
C SER A 286 5.87 -38.73 1.23
N THR A 287 6.27 -37.72 0.46
CA THR A 287 7.62 -37.15 0.53
C THR A 287 7.88 -36.44 1.86
N LEU A 288 6.90 -35.69 2.37
CA LEU A 288 7.03 -34.91 3.61
C LEU A 288 6.95 -35.78 4.86
N GLU A 289 6.16 -36.86 4.84
CA GLU A 289 6.09 -37.84 5.95
C GLU A 289 7.42 -38.55 6.21
N ASN A 290 8.32 -38.58 5.20
CA ASN A 290 9.68 -39.10 5.33
C ASN A 290 10.68 -38.07 5.89
N LEU A 291 10.25 -36.85 6.21
CA LEU A 291 11.07 -35.79 6.78
C LEU A 291 10.69 -35.52 8.23
N GLU A 292 11.64 -34.99 8.99
CA GLU A 292 11.37 -34.55 10.37
C GLU A 292 10.50 -33.29 10.39
N GLY A 293 9.35 -33.38 11.04
CA GLY A 293 8.38 -32.30 11.15
C GLY A 293 7.01 -32.85 11.47
N SER A 294 5.96 -32.05 11.26
CA SER A 294 4.59 -32.53 11.35
C SER A 294 3.79 -32.14 10.11
N VAL A 295 2.95 -33.07 9.65
CA VAL A 295 2.05 -32.91 8.52
C VAL A 295 0.62 -32.86 9.07
N GLN A 296 -0.06 -31.73 8.89
CA GLN A 296 -1.47 -31.57 9.22
C GLN A 296 -2.31 -31.73 7.94
N LYS A 297 -3.35 -32.55 8.03
CA LYS A 297 -4.20 -32.94 6.90
C LYS A 297 -5.61 -32.36 7.03
N GLY A 298 -6.15 -31.86 5.93
CA GLY A 298 -7.50 -31.34 5.79
C GLY A 298 -7.78 -31.08 4.30
N ASP A 299 -8.55 -30.03 3.98
CA ASP A 299 -8.74 -29.57 2.58
C ASP A 299 -7.44 -29.13 1.89
N LEU A 300 -6.40 -28.90 2.69
CA LEU A 300 -5.03 -28.61 2.30
C LEU A 300 -4.06 -29.35 3.23
N ILE A 301 -2.80 -29.46 2.83
CA ILE A 301 -1.73 -30.00 3.68
C ILE A 301 -0.92 -28.84 4.24
N VAL A 302 -0.68 -28.83 5.56
CA VAL A 302 0.29 -27.93 6.19
C VAL A 302 1.45 -28.72 6.75
N TYR A 303 2.65 -28.42 6.28
CA TYR A 303 3.89 -28.98 6.78
C TYR A 303 4.58 -27.99 7.72
N HIS A 304 4.78 -28.40 8.96
CA HIS A 304 5.54 -27.66 9.97
C HIS A 304 6.92 -28.28 10.10
N ALA A 305 7.91 -27.57 9.55
CA ALA A 305 9.31 -27.97 9.61
C ALA A 305 10.01 -27.28 10.80
N PRO A 306 10.81 -27.99 11.61
CA PRO A 306 11.62 -27.38 12.67
C PRO A 306 12.83 -26.60 12.11
N GLY A 307 13.15 -26.82 10.83
CA GLY A 307 14.24 -26.18 10.08
C GLY A 307 14.41 -26.84 8.70
N ILE A 308 15.57 -26.66 8.07
CA ILE A 308 15.89 -27.21 6.73
C ILE A 308 16.35 -28.67 6.83
N VAL A 309 15.42 -29.56 7.19
CA VAL A 309 15.65 -30.99 7.47
C VAL A 309 15.88 -31.84 6.21
N TRP A 310 15.47 -31.38 5.03
CA TRP A 310 15.65 -32.07 3.75
C TRP A 310 17.06 -31.90 3.16
N SER A 311 17.88 -31.04 3.76
CA SER A 311 19.23 -30.76 3.25
C SER A 311 20.18 -31.95 3.44
N ARG A 312 21.19 -32.09 2.56
CA ARG A 312 22.27 -33.07 2.74
C ARG A 312 23.11 -32.77 3.99
N ALA A 313 23.26 -31.49 4.32
CA ALA A 313 23.98 -31.05 5.51
C ALA A 313 23.29 -31.55 6.78
N TYR A 314 21.97 -31.36 6.89
CA TYR A 314 21.17 -31.87 8.01
C TYR A 314 21.34 -33.38 8.17
N ARG A 315 21.16 -34.16 7.11
CA ARG A 315 21.27 -35.62 7.16
C ARG A 315 22.62 -36.13 7.69
N ARG A 316 23.70 -35.38 7.49
CA ARG A 316 25.06 -35.75 7.95
C ARG A 316 25.33 -35.33 9.39
N SER A 317 24.87 -34.16 9.81
CA SER A 317 25.22 -33.57 11.11
C SER A 317 24.12 -33.66 12.15
N GLN A 318 22.87 -33.90 11.74
CA GLN A 318 21.65 -33.78 12.55
C GLN A 318 21.51 -32.41 13.25
N ARG A 319 22.22 -31.38 12.76
CA ARG A 319 22.13 -30.02 13.28
C ARG A 319 21.08 -29.24 12.49
N LEU A 320 20.05 -28.76 13.19
CA LEU A 320 19.03 -27.90 12.59
C LEU A 320 19.65 -26.65 11.97
N LEU A 321 19.24 -26.38 10.74
CA LEU A 321 19.62 -25.20 9.96
C LEU A 321 18.37 -24.37 9.67
N GLY A 322 18.52 -23.05 9.67
CA GLY A 322 17.40 -22.14 9.45
C GLY A 322 16.43 -22.06 10.64
N SER A 323 15.32 -21.35 10.43
CA SER A 323 14.25 -21.22 11.42
C SER A 323 13.08 -22.17 11.10
N PRO A 324 12.23 -22.48 12.09
CA PRO A 324 10.97 -23.18 11.84
C PRO A 324 10.12 -22.48 10.78
N ALA A 325 9.40 -23.28 9.98
CA ALA A 325 8.56 -22.77 8.91
C ALA A 325 7.30 -23.62 8.76
N ALA A 326 6.19 -22.97 8.43
CA ALA A 326 4.97 -23.63 8.01
C ALA A 326 4.75 -23.40 6.51
N ILE A 327 4.53 -24.48 5.77
CA ILE A 327 4.30 -24.46 4.33
C ILE A 327 2.98 -25.16 4.03
N GLU A 328 2.11 -24.47 3.31
CA GLU A 328 0.82 -24.95 2.85
C GLU A 328 0.94 -25.53 1.43
N PHE A 329 0.26 -26.64 1.19
CA PHE A 329 0.12 -27.28 -0.10
C PHE A 329 -1.36 -27.49 -0.42
N GLN A 330 -1.77 -27.11 -1.62
CA GLN A 330 -3.16 -27.22 -2.06
C GLN A 330 -3.22 -27.72 -3.50
N GLN A 331 -4.12 -28.66 -3.79
CA GLN A 331 -4.36 -29.08 -5.17
C GLN A 331 -5.01 -27.96 -5.98
N ILE A 332 -4.47 -27.70 -7.17
CA ILE A 332 -5.04 -26.75 -8.13
C ILE A 332 -5.90 -27.49 -9.14
N ASN A 333 -5.35 -28.56 -9.72
CA ASN A 333 -5.98 -29.46 -10.68
C ASN A 333 -5.19 -30.78 -10.74
N ASP A 334 -5.60 -31.70 -11.61
CA ASP A 334 -4.89 -32.96 -11.80
C ASP A 334 -3.45 -32.73 -12.26
N GLY A 335 -2.50 -33.13 -11.41
CA GLY A 335 -1.07 -33.00 -11.67
C GLY A 335 -0.46 -31.62 -11.38
N GLN A 336 -1.19 -30.71 -10.72
CA GLN A 336 -0.63 -29.45 -10.23
C GLN A 336 -1.08 -29.13 -8.80
N ILE A 337 -0.11 -28.71 -7.99
CA ILE A 337 -0.35 -28.20 -6.64
C ILE A 337 0.26 -26.80 -6.49
N SER A 338 -0.35 -26.00 -5.62
CA SER A 338 0.20 -24.77 -5.06
C SER A 338 0.98 -25.10 -3.80
N MET A 339 2.17 -24.54 -3.66
CA MET A 339 2.99 -24.54 -2.45
C MET A 339 3.15 -23.09 -1.99
N LYS A 340 2.80 -22.78 -0.73
CA LYS A 340 2.77 -21.43 -0.19
C LYS A 340 3.46 -21.36 1.18
N LEU A 341 4.35 -20.40 1.36
CA LEU A 341 4.94 -20.10 2.67
C LEU A 341 3.89 -19.45 3.57
N VAL A 342 3.62 -20.04 4.74
CA VAL A 342 2.72 -19.48 5.75
C VAL A 342 3.53 -18.71 6.79
N THR A 343 4.54 -19.34 7.39
CA THR A 343 5.45 -18.71 8.36
C THR A 343 6.90 -19.15 8.10
N GLY A 344 7.85 -18.36 8.59
CA GLY A 344 9.28 -18.68 8.52
C GLY A 344 10.04 -17.95 7.41
N ASP A 345 11.23 -18.47 7.12
CA ASP A 345 12.19 -17.85 6.21
C ASP A 345 11.97 -18.29 4.74
N ILE A 346 12.12 -17.31 3.84
CA ILE A 346 12.10 -17.54 2.39
C ILE A 346 13.23 -18.46 1.93
N ALA A 347 14.38 -18.47 2.63
CA ALA A 347 15.48 -19.36 2.31
C ALA A 347 15.07 -20.84 2.49
N ALA A 348 14.36 -21.15 3.58
CA ALA A 348 13.81 -22.47 3.83
C ALA A 348 12.77 -22.84 2.77
N PHE A 349 11.84 -21.92 2.46
CA PHE A 349 10.84 -22.13 1.39
C PHE A 349 11.49 -22.47 0.04
N ASN A 350 12.44 -21.66 -0.43
CA ASN A 350 13.12 -21.90 -1.72
C ASN A 350 13.93 -23.22 -1.70
N SER A 351 14.51 -23.57 -0.55
CA SER A 351 15.22 -24.82 -0.38
C SER A 351 14.29 -26.03 -0.49
N LEU A 352 13.11 -25.97 0.13
CA LEU A 352 12.11 -27.04 0.06
C LEU A 352 11.54 -27.17 -1.37
N VAL A 353 11.28 -26.06 -2.06
CA VAL A 353 10.89 -26.06 -3.48
C VAL A 353 11.92 -26.85 -4.30
N THR A 354 13.21 -26.50 -4.15
CA THR A 354 14.30 -27.17 -4.90
C THR A 354 14.39 -28.66 -4.56
N PHE A 355 14.14 -29.03 -3.30
CA PHE A 355 14.14 -30.42 -2.87
C PHE A 355 13.00 -31.21 -3.51
N LEU A 356 11.77 -30.69 -3.47
CA LEU A 356 10.60 -31.33 -4.07
C LEU A 356 10.73 -31.43 -5.58
N GLU A 357 11.18 -30.38 -6.27
CA GLU A 357 11.43 -30.43 -7.72
C GLU A 357 12.43 -31.53 -8.10
N ARG A 358 13.45 -31.78 -7.28
CA ARG A 358 14.38 -32.89 -7.50
C ARG A 358 13.77 -34.25 -7.22
N ALA A 359 12.87 -34.36 -6.24
CA ALA A 359 12.18 -35.59 -5.93
C ALA A 359 11.16 -35.96 -7.02
N ILE A 360 10.47 -34.96 -7.59
CA ILE A 360 9.49 -35.14 -8.68
C ILE A 360 10.14 -35.65 -9.98
N ASN A 361 11.40 -35.28 -10.24
CA ASN A 361 12.12 -35.64 -11.46
C ASN A 361 12.98 -36.92 -11.33
N GLN A 362 12.93 -37.61 -10.19
CA GLN A 362 13.54 -38.92 -9.97
C GLN A 362 12.48 -40.00 -10.16
#